data_AF-A0A177ZRY2-F1
#
_entry.id   AF-A0A177ZRY2-F1
#
_cell.length_a   1.000
_cell.length_b   1.000
_cell.length_c   1.000
_cell.angle_alpha   90.00
_cell.angle_beta   90.00
_cell.angle_gamma   90.00
#
_symmetry.space_group_name_H-M   'P 1'
#
loop_
_entity.id
_entity.type
_entity.pdbx_description
1 polymer ?
#
loop_
_entity_poly.entity_id
_entity_poly.type
_entity_poly.pdbx_seq_one_letter_code
_entity_poly.pdbx_strand_id
1 'polypeptide(L)'
;MNELQVKTIEIEPAVIKFNYEDIEKELENSLKKYKGLVFSEGNETDLRKTIAELRKGKGAVDRYRIDTKKELNLPIKEFEEKCKQLDEKFTSVIDPLVEQQKEFEAKRKAEKLEKLEKIRIEHIENYGLDEEYHHEVVIEDSMLTKSASLKQSGESLEFKVKNLKMLQDKKEADKDVITTSVKLANAENELSLSIDAYIRLLDYQDVEAVKEQISSDANKEVETREQERIEKERLESEKQAKLERIEQEMKESIEQEDKAIQESVVEEEPAFDDIPFSDPFMDDPFAVEPTFEVVYKIKASNDDLQELNSYLTSKGIVFEVIT
;
A
#
# COMPACT_ATOMS: atom_id res chain seq x y z
N MET A 1 53.50 21.26 -22.98
CA MET A 1 54.54 20.40 -22.36
C MET A 1 54.82 19.28 -23.34
N ASN A 2 56.09 19.04 -23.68
CA ASN A 2 56.45 17.79 -24.35
C ASN A 2 56.17 16.64 -23.37
N GLU A 3 55.76 15.49 -23.89
CA GLU A 3 55.56 14.27 -23.10
C GLU A 3 56.83 13.96 -22.28
N LEU A 4 56.67 13.78 -20.98
CA LEU A 4 57.79 13.50 -20.09
C LEU A 4 58.30 12.08 -20.39
N GLN A 5 59.51 11.97 -20.91
CA GLN A 5 60.13 10.69 -21.26
C GLN A 5 61.20 10.33 -20.24
N VAL A 6 61.03 9.21 -19.55
CA VAL A 6 62.09 8.60 -18.73
C VAL A 6 63.09 7.95 -19.68
N LYS A 7 64.35 8.37 -19.61
CA LYS A 7 65.44 7.84 -20.45
C LYS A 7 66.58 7.36 -19.58
N THR A 8 67.08 6.18 -19.91
CA THR A 8 68.32 5.68 -19.36
C THR A 8 69.48 6.48 -19.95
N ILE A 9 70.25 7.14 -19.10
CA ILE A 9 71.46 7.86 -19.52
C ILE A 9 72.64 6.88 -19.55
N GLU A 10 72.82 6.09 -18.50
CA GLU A 10 73.93 5.17 -18.32
C GLU A 10 73.55 4.07 -17.33
N ILE A 11 73.96 2.83 -17.60
CA ILE A 11 73.85 1.68 -16.69
C ILE A 11 75.12 0.86 -16.84
N GLU A 12 75.83 0.64 -15.74
CA GLU A 12 77.00 -0.24 -15.69
C GLU A 12 76.69 -1.49 -14.84
N PRO A 13 77.03 -2.71 -15.31
CA PRO A 13 76.84 -3.92 -14.53
C PRO A 13 77.85 -4.00 -13.38
N ALA A 14 77.39 -4.43 -12.21
CA ALA A 14 78.26 -4.65 -11.05
C ALA A 14 79.21 -5.84 -11.27
N VAL A 15 80.52 -5.59 -11.33
CA VAL A 15 81.57 -6.62 -11.43
C VAL A 15 82.35 -6.70 -10.12
N ILE A 16 82.27 -7.84 -9.43
CA ILE A 16 82.99 -8.09 -8.17
C ILE A 16 84.24 -8.92 -8.46
N LYS A 17 85.42 -8.39 -8.15
CA LYS A 17 86.68 -9.13 -8.18
C LYS A 17 87.24 -9.18 -6.76
N PHE A 18 87.53 -10.38 -6.28
CA PHE A 18 88.13 -10.61 -4.96
C PHE A 18 89.16 -11.73 -5.05
N ASN A 19 90.01 -11.85 -4.02
CA ASN A 19 91.14 -12.77 -3.94
C ASN A 19 90.70 -14.23 -3.65
N TYR A 20 89.78 -14.75 -4.45
CA TYR A 20 89.23 -16.10 -4.30
C TYR A 20 90.34 -17.16 -4.34
N GLU A 21 91.19 -17.13 -5.38
CA GLU A 21 92.23 -18.15 -5.57
C GLU A 21 93.24 -18.20 -4.42
N ASP A 22 93.57 -17.04 -3.85
CA ASP A 22 94.51 -16.95 -2.73
C ASP A 22 93.89 -17.50 -1.45
N ILE A 23 92.64 -17.11 -1.15
CA ILE A 23 91.90 -17.60 0.02
C ILE A 23 91.61 -19.10 -0.08
N GLU A 24 91.26 -19.59 -1.27
CA GLU A 24 90.99 -21.01 -1.52
C GLU A 24 92.25 -21.85 -1.26
N LYS A 25 93.40 -21.45 -1.81
CA LYS A 25 94.69 -22.13 -1.57
C LYS A 25 95.08 -22.12 -0.09
N GLU A 26 94.90 -20.98 0.60
CA GLU A 26 95.19 -20.87 2.02
C GLU A 26 94.28 -21.77 2.87
N LEU A 27 92.98 -21.79 2.56
CA LEU A 27 91.99 -22.66 3.22
C LEU A 27 92.30 -24.13 2.99
N GLU A 28 92.61 -24.56 1.76
CA GLU A 28 92.96 -25.95 1.48
C GLU A 28 94.19 -26.41 2.27
N ASN A 29 95.22 -25.56 2.34
CA ASN A 29 96.45 -25.87 3.08
C ASN A 29 96.23 -25.89 4.60
N SER A 30 95.40 -24.98 5.11
CA SER A 30 95.09 -24.88 6.54
C SER A 30 94.16 -26.00 7.00
N LEU A 31 93.11 -26.31 6.24
CA LEU A 31 92.11 -27.33 6.60
C LEU A 31 92.68 -28.76 6.54
N LYS A 32 93.66 -29.03 5.67
CA LYS A 32 94.37 -30.33 5.64
C LYS A 32 95.01 -30.68 6.99
N LYS A 33 95.54 -29.68 7.70
CA LYS A 33 96.20 -29.87 9.01
C LYS A 33 95.22 -30.28 10.11
N TYR A 34 93.94 -30.00 9.93
CA TYR A 34 92.89 -30.26 10.93
C TYR A 34 92.05 -31.50 10.60
N LYS A 35 92.25 -32.12 9.43
CA LYS A 35 91.49 -33.28 8.98
C LYS A 35 91.94 -34.53 9.76
N GLY A 36 91.01 -35.14 10.51
CA GLY A 36 91.27 -36.36 11.28
C GLY A 36 91.80 -36.14 12.70
N LEU A 37 91.84 -34.90 13.18
CA LEU A 37 92.16 -34.63 14.60
C LEU A 37 91.02 -35.09 15.50
N VAL A 38 91.37 -35.77 16.59
CA VAL A 38 90.45 -36.26 17.63
C VAL A 38 90.79 -35.56 18.95
N PHE A 39 89.76 -35.21 19.71
CA PHE A 39 89.91 -34.64 21.04
C PHE A 39 90.53 -35.67 22.00
N SER A 40 91.53 -35.23 22.76
CA SER A 40 92.13 -35.94 23.88
C SER A 40 92.36 -34.95 25.03
N GLU A 41 92.52 -35.47 26.26
CA GLU A 41 92.68 -34.63 27.47
C GLU A 41 93.89 -33.67 27.39
N GLY A 42 94.91 -34.02 26.60
CA GLY A 42 96.10 -33.19 26.41
C GLY A 42 95.99 -32.10 25.33
N ASN A 43 95.00 -32.16 24.42
CA ASN A 43 94.91 -31.26 23.26
C ASN A 43 93.61 -30.45 23.16
N GLU A 44 92.68 -30.65 24.10
CA GLU A 44 91.32 -30.07 24.08
C GLU A 44 91.32 -28.54 23.96
N THR A 45 92.21 -27.87 24.69
CA THR A 45 92.27 -26.40 24.74
C THR A 45 92.70 -25.81 23.40
N ASP A 46 93.69 -26.43 22.74
CA ASP A 46 94.21 -25.94 21.47
C ASP A 46 93.24 -26.26 20.32
N LEU A 47 92.61 -27.44 20.32
CA LEU A 47 91.54 -27.75 19.37
C LEU A 47 90.34 -26.79 19.49
N ARG A 48 89.96 -26.38 20.71
CA ARG A 48 88.91 -25.36 20.90
C ARG A 48 89.30 -24.00 20.31
N LYS A 49 90.56 -23.57 20.46
CA LYS A 49 91.06 -22.33 19.85
C LYS A 49 91.01 -22.42 18.32
N THR A 50 91.50 -23.52 17.75
CA THR A 50 91.45 -23.78 16.30
C THR A 50 90.01 -23.74 15.77
N ILE A 51 89.04 -24.38 16.43
CA ILE A 51 87.63 -24.33 16.03
C ILE A 51 87.11 -22.89 16.05
N ALA A 52 87.46 -22.11 17.08
CA ALA A 52 87.06 -20.71 17.17
C ALA A 52 87.63 -19.87 16.02
N GLU A 53 88.89 -20.08 15.63
CA GLU A 53 89.52 -19.43 14.49
C GLU A 53 88.85 -19.81 13.16
N LEU A 54 88.59 -21.10 12.92
CA LEU A 54 87.87 -21.55 11.71
C LEU A 54 86.45 -20.96 11.63
N ARG A 55 85.74 -20.87 12.76
CA ARG A 55 84.43 -20.21 12.82
C ARG A 55 84.52 -18.71 12.53
N LYS A 56 85.56 -18.03 13.01
CA LYS A 56 85.81 -16.61 12.68
C LYS A 56 86.08 -16.44 11.18
N GLY A 57 86.93 -17.26 10.59
CA GLY A 57 87.22 -17.24 9.14
C GLY A 57 85.95 -17.47 8.31
N LYS A 58 85.17 -18.51 8.64
CA LYS A 58 83.86 -18.77 8.01
C LYS A 58 82.93 -17.56 8.12
N GLY A 59 82.85 -16.96 9.30
CA GLY A 59 82.05 -15.76 9.53
C GLY A 59 82.53 -14.55 8.74
N ALA A 60 83.84 -14.39 8.53
CA ALA A 60 84.40 -13.30 7.74
C ALA A 60 84.03 -13.41 6.25
N VAL A 61 84.09 -14.61 5.67
CA VAL A 61 83.66 -14.86 4.28
C VAL A 61 82.17 -14.53 4.10
N ASP A 62 81.33 -14.96 5.04
CA ASP A 62 79.89 -14.69 4.96
C ASP A 62 79.57 -13.19 5.17
N ARG A 63 80.28 -12.51 6.07
CA ARG A 63 80.17 -11.06 6.25
C ARG A 63 80.59 -10.30 4.99
N TYR A 64 81.73 -10.65 4.39
CA TYR A 64 82.16 -10.06 3.12
C TYR A 64 81.06 -10.17 2.05
N ARG A 65 80.47 -11.36 1.88
CA ARG A 65 79.33 -11.57 0.97
C ARG A 65 78.15 -10.66 1.29
N ILE A 66 77.74 -10.57 2.56
CA ILE A 66 76.58 -9.76 2.98
C ILE A 66 76.85 -8.27 2.77
N ASP A 67 78.02 -7.78 3.19
CA ASP A 67 78.39 -6.37 3.16
C ASP A 67 78.59 -5.91 1.72
N THR A 68 79.31 -6.66 0.89
CA THR A 68 79.46 -6.35 -0.55
C THR A 68 78.11 -6.38 -1.26
N LYS A 69 77.24 -7.36 -0.98
CA LYS A 69 75.87 -7.36 -1.54
C LYS A 69 75.09 -6.12 -1.10
N LYS A 70 75.21 -5.70 0.16
CA LYS A 70 74.52 -4.52 0.69
C LYS A 70 74.99 -3.25 -0.02
N GLU A 71 76.31 -3.08 -0.17
CA GLU A 71 76.93 -1.94 -0.85
C GLU A 71 76.48 -1.86 -2.31
N LEU A 72 76.53 -2.96 -3.05
CA LEU A 72 76.09 -3.00 -4.46
C LEU A 72 74.59 -2.75 -4.65
N ASN A 73 73.77 -2.97 -3.62
CA ASN A 73 72.35 -2.66 -3.66
C ASN A 73 72.05 -1.19 -3.30
N LEU A 74 73.01 -0.41 -2.77
CA LEU A 74 72.77 1.00 -2.43
C LEU A 74 72.37 1.82 -3.67
N PRO A 75 73.08 1.78 -4.81
CA PRO A 75 72.71 2.57 -5.99
C PRO A 75 71.33 2.17 -6.55
N ILE A 76 70.98 0.88 -6.47
CA ILE A 76 69.66 0.36 -6.90
C ILE A 76 68.57 0.96 -6.01
N LYS A 77 68.75 0.93 -4.68
CA LYS A 77 67.80 1.52 -3.74
C LYS A 77 67.65 3.03 -3.93
N GLU A 78 68.76 3.74 -4.15
CA GLU A 78 68.70 5.18 -4.44
C GLU A 78 67.98 5.49 -5.76
N PHE A 79 68.18 4.66 -6.79
CA PHE A 79 67.45 4.76 -8.05
C PHE A 79 65.94 4.53 -7.83
N GLU A 80 65.55 3.44 -7.16
CA GLU A 80 64.16 3.15 -6.83
C GLU A 80 63.51 4.28 -6.03
N GLU A 81 64.23 4.82 -5.04
CA GLU A 81 63.77 5.92 -4.22
C GLU A 81 63.55 7.20 -5.04
N LYS A 82 64.48 7.53 -5.95
CA LYS A 82 64.30 8.66 -6.89
C LYS A 82 63.08 8.45 -7.79
N CYS A 83 62.84 7.24 -8.29
CA CYS A 83 61.64 6.92 -9.07
C CYS A 83 60.37 7.12 -8.25
N LYS A 84 60.33 6.64 -6.99
CA LYS A 84 59.19 6.85 -6.08
C LYS A 84 58.95 8.33 -5.78
N GLN A 85 60.00 9.10 -5.52
CA GLN A 85 59.87 10.54 -5.30
C GLN A 85 59.33 11.28 -6.53
N LEU A 86 59.63 10.82 -7.75
CA LEU A 86 59.03 11.37 -8.96
C LEU A 86 57.55 10.98 -9.08
N ASP A 87 57.21 9.73 -8.79
CA ASP A 87 55.83 9.22 -8.76
C ASP A 87 54.97 10.00 -7.74
N GLU A 88 55.47 10.17 -6.52
CA GLU A 88 54.80 10.94 -5.46
C GLU A 88 54.48 12.37 -5.88
N LYS A 89 55.35 13.02 -6.68
CA LYS A 89 55.06 14.36 -7.22
C LYS A 89 53.86 14.33 -8.16
N PHE A 90 53.74 13.32 -9.02
CA PHE A 90 52.56 13.16 -9.87
C PHE A 90 51.32 12.91 -9.04
N THR A 91 51.37 11.93 -8.14
CA THR A 91 50.25 11.54 -7.27
C THR A 91 49.75 12.71 -6.43
N SER A 92 50.65 13.54 -5.88
CA SER A 92 50.29 14.73 -5.10
C SER A 92 49.45 15.77 -5.85
N VAL A 93 49.49 15.75 -7.19
CA VAL A 93 48.72 16.65 -8.05
C VAL A 93 47.54 15.93 -8.69
N ILE A 94 47.72 14.68 -9.14
CA ILE A 94 46.67 13.89 -9.80
C ILE A 94 45.52 13.60 -8.82
N ASP A 95 45.81 13.15 -7.61
CA ASP A 95 44.76 12.71 -6.68
C ASP A 95 43.80 13.87 -6.32
N PRO A 96 44.28 15.08 -5.94
CA PRO A 96 43.39 16.20 -5.73
C PRO A 96 42.61 16.64 -6.98
N LEU A 97 43.19 16.52 -8.17
CA LEU A 97 42.50 16.86 -9.42
C LEU A 97 41.40 15.85 -9.76
N VAL A 98 41.64 14.56 -9.53
CA VAL A 98 40.65 13.50 -9.69
C VAL A 98 39.48 13.73 -8.73
N GLU A 99 39.76 14.09 -7.47
CA GLU A 99 38.70 14.36 -6.51
C GLU A 99 37.92 15.63 -6.87
N GLN A 100 38.61 16.72 -7.22
CA GLN A 100 37.96 17.93 -7.73
C GLN A 100 37.11 17.67 -8.97
N GLN A 101 37.55 16.78 -9.88
CA GLN A 101 36.76 16.38 -11.04
C GLN A 101 35.46 15.68 -10.62
N LYS A 102 35.51 14.75 -9.67
CA LYS A 102 34.31 14.07 -9.16
C LYS A 102 33.35 15.06 -8.50
N GLU A 103 33.86 15.95 -7.64
CA GLU A 103 33.07 16.98 -6.98
C GLU A 103 32.41 17.92 -7.99
N PHE A 104 33.16 18.33 -9.02
CA PHE A 104 32.64 19.17 -10.10
C PHE A 104 31.52 18.47 -10.89
N GLU A 105 31.69 17.19 -11.22
CA GLU A 105 30.66 16.40 -11.90
C GLU A 105 29.42 16.18 -11.02
N ALA A 106 29.60 15.90 -9.73
CA ALA A 106 28.51 15.76 -8.77
C ALA A 106 27.72 17.07 -8.62
N LYS A 107 28.42 18.20 -8.45
CA LYS A 107 27.81 19.53 -8.39
C LYS A 107 27.04 19.84 -9.67
N ARG A 108 27.63 19.59 -10.84
CA ARG A 108 26.97 19.80 -12.14
C ARG A 108 25.70 18.94 -12.27
N LYS A 109 25.71 17.69 -11.81
CA LYS A 109 24.51 16.83 -11.79
C LYS A 109 23.45 17.38 -10.84
N ALA A 110 23.84 17.78 -9.63
CA ALA A 110 22.92 18.35 -8.63
C ALA A 110 22.26 19.64 -9.12
N GLU A 111 23.01 20.58 -9.70
CA GLU A 111 22.47 21.82 -10.28
C GLU A 111 21.49 21.54 -11.43
N LYS A 112 21.76 20.51 -12.23
CA LYS A 112 20.87 20.11 -13.32
C LYS A 112 19.59 19.45 -12.80
N LEU A 113 19.72 18.60 -11.78
CA LEU A 113 18.58 18.00 -11.09
C LEU A 113 17.68 19.09 -10.49
N GLU A 114 18.25 20.07 -9.79
CA GLU A 114 17.49 21.19 -9.22
C GLU A 114 16.70 21.96 -10.29
N LYS A 115 17.32 22.22 -11.45
CA LYS A 115 16.65 22.88 -12.58
C LYS A 115 15.52 22.01 -13.16
N LEU A 116 15.74 20.71 -13.30
CA LEU A 116 14.72 19.80 -13.81
C LEU A 116 13.58 19.60 -12.81
N GLU A 117 13.85 19.61 -11.50
CA GLU A 117 12.79 19.56 -10.48
C GLU A 117 11.92 20.82 -10.52
N LYS A 118 12.51 22.00 -10.71
CA LYS A 118 11.74 23.24 -10.92
C LYS A 118 10.84 23.13 -12.16
N ILE A 119 11.38 22.65 -13.28
CA ILE A 119 10.63 22.45 -14.52
C ILE A 119 9.53 21.40 -14.32
N ARG A 120 9.82 20.30 -13.61
CA ARG A 120 8.87 19.23 -13.30
C ARG A 120 7.69 19.78 -12.48
N ILE A 121 7.96 20.49 -11.40
CA ILE A 121 6.94 21.11 -10.54
C ILE A 121 6.12 22.12 -11.35
N GLU A 122 6.78 23.00 -12.10
CA GLU A 122 6.10 23.98 -12.95
C GLU A 122 5.16 23.31 -13.96
N HIS A 123 5.58 22.22 -14.61
CA HIS A 123 4.69 21.47 -15.50
C HIS A 123 3.53 20.83 -14.75
N ILE A 124 3.77 20.15 -13.63
CA ILE A 124 2.72 19.54 -12.81
C ILE A 124 1.65 20.57 -12.41
N GLU A 125 2.08 21.73 -11.92
CA GLU A 125 1.20 22.83 -11.52
C GLU A 125 0.45 23.43 -12.71
N ASN A 126 1.16 23.73 -13.80
CA ASN A 126 0.57 24.36 -14.99
C ASN A 126 -0.50 23.47 -15.65
N TYR A 127 -0.34 22.15 -15.61
CA TYR A 127 -1.32 21.21 -16.16
C TYR A 127 -2.35 20.75 -15.13
N GLY A 128 -2.25 21.14 -13.86
CA GLY A 128 -3.20 20.76 -12.81
C GLY A 128 -3.27 19.25 -12.62
N LEU A 129 -2.10 18.59 -12.56
CA LEU A 129 -1.99 17.16 -12.35
C LEU A 129 -2.15 16.83 -10.86
N ASP A 130 -3.03 15.90 -10.53
CA ASP A 130 -3.33 15.52 -9.14
C ASP A 130 -2.12 14.84 -8.48
N GLU A 131 -2.00 15.02 -7.15
CA GLU A 131 -0.90 14.49 -6.34
C GLU A 131 -0.71 12.97 -6.51
N GLU A 132 -1.79 12.23 -6.78
CA GLU A 132 -1.74 10.79 -7.01
C GLU A 132 -0.81 10.40 -8.19
N TYR A 133 -0.62 11.27 -9.19
CA TYR A 133 0.23 10.99 -10.36
C TYR A 133 1.63 11.60 -10.26
N HIS A 134 1.93 12.42 -9.24
CA HIS A 134 3.22 13.14 -9.18
C HIS A 134 4.42 12.20 -9.14
N HIS A 135 4.26 11.04 -8.50
CA HIS A 135 5.29 10.02 -8.38
C HIS A 135 5.64 9.36 -9.73
N GLU A 136 4.74 9.40 -10.70
CA GLU A 136 4.99 8.88 -12.05
C GLU A 136 5.88 9.81 -12.88
N VAL A 137 5.91 11.11 -12.57
CA VAL A 137 6.73 12.09 -13.29
C VAL A 137 8.18 12.03 -12.78
N VAL A 138 8.94 11.00 -13.17
CA VAL A 138 10.30 10.76 -12.68
C VAL A 138 11.36 11.45 -13.55
N ILE A 139 12.35 12.06 -12.92
CA ILE A 139 13.58 12.53 -13.58
C ILE A 139 14.58 11.38 -13.63
N GLU A 140 14.90 10.91 -14.84
CA GLU A 140 15.80 9.78 -15.03
C GLU A 140 17.29 10.20 -15.01
N ASP A 141 18.18 9.32 -14.57
CA ASP A 141 19.63 9.54 -14.59
C ASP A 141 20.17 9.85 -16.00
N SER A 142 19.53 9.29 -17.03
CA SER A 142 19.81 9.56 -18.44
C SER A 142 19.71 11.07 -18.76
N MET A 143 18.76 11.76 -18.14
CA MET A 143 18.53 13.20 -18.28
C MET A 143 19.58 14.03 -17.53
N LEU A 144 20.27 13.46 -16.53
CA LEU A 144 21.30 14.13 -15.73
C LEU A 144 22.69 14.06 -16.35
N THR A 145 22.87 13.33 -17.45
CA THR A 145 24.16 13.20 -18.16
C THR A 145 24.67 14.51 -18.74
N LYS A 146 25.98 14.57 -19.05
CA LYS A 146 26.64 15.76 -19.64
C LYS A 146 26.05 16.13 -21.00
N SER A 147 25.79 15.13 -21.83
CA SER A 147 25.26 15.25 -23.19
C SER A 147 23.77 15.55 -23.25
N ALA A 148 22.98 15.13 -22.25
CA ALA A 148 21.54 15.41 -22.25
C ALA A 148 21.28 16.93 -22.21
N SER A 149 20.40 17.41 -23.09
CA SER A 149 19.97 18.80 -23.11
C SER A 149 18.93 19.05 -22.00
N LEU A 150 19.10 20.14 -21.25
CA LEU A 150 18.12 20.55 -20.23
C LEU A 150 16.74 20.79 -20.87
N LYS A 151 16.72 21.42 -22.05
CA LYS A 151 15.49 21.72 -22.80
C LYS A 151 14.74 20.44 -23.21
N GLN A 152 15.44 19.51 -23.87
CA GLN A 152 14.83 18.25 -24.31
C GLN A 152 14.35 17.39 -23.13
N SER A 153 15.10 17.42 -22.02
CA SER A 153 14.69 16.72 -20.79
C SER A 153 13.41 17.36 -20.21
N GLY A 154 13.30 18.69 -20.22
CA GLY A 154 12.09 19.41 -19.84
C GLY A 154 10.90 19.08 -20.73
N GLU A 155 11.07 19.10 -22.06
CA GLU A 155 10.02 18.70 -23.03
C GLU A 155 9.57 17.25 -22.82
N SER A 156 10.48 16.34 -22.47
CA SER A 156 10.14 14.96 -22.14
C SER A 156 9.30 14.86 -20.86
N LEU A 157 9.61 15.65 -19.83
CA LEU A 157 8.81 15.72 -18.60
C LEU A 157 7.43 16.32 -18.89
N GLU A 158 7.37 17.38 -19.69
CA GLU A 158 6.11 18.01 -20.12
C GLU A 158 5.21 17.02 -20.84
N PHE A 159 5.77 16.25 -21.79
CA PHE A 159 5.03 15.21 -22.51
C PHE A 159 4.45 14.17 -21.55
N LYS A 160 5.23 13.75 -20.54
CA LYS A 160 4.77 12.80 -19.53
C LYS A 160 3.63 13.37 -18.69
N VAL A 161 3.74 14.61 -18.23
CA VAL A 161 2.68 15.32 -17.49
C VAL A 161 1.41 15.42 -18.32
N LYS A 162 1.50 15.80 -19.61
CA LYS A 162 0.33 15.89 -20.50
C LYS A 162 -0.39 14.55 -20.65
N ASN A 163 0.36 13.46 -20.82
CA ASN A 163 -0.25 12.13 -20.97
C ASN A 163 -0.97 11.71 -19.68
N LEU A 164 -0.36 11.95 -18.51
CA LEU A 164 -0.99 11.66 -17.22
C LEU A 164 -2.23 12.52 -17.00
N LYS A 165 -2.17 13.81 -17.34
CA LYS A 165 -3.31 14.72 -17.24
C LYS A 165 -4.47 14.28 -18.13
N MET A 166 -4.17 13.81 -19.35
CA MET A 166 -5.18 13.24 -20.24
C MET A 166 -5.87 12.00 -19.63
N LEU A 167 -5.13 11.15 -18.91
CA LEU A 167 -5.69 10.00 -18.20
C LEU A 167 -6.56 10.43 -17.01
N GLN A 168 -6.11 11.41 -16.23
CA GLN A 168 -6.88 12.01 -15.13
C GLN A 168 -8.20 12.60 -15.65
N ASP A 169 -8.15 13.42 -16.70
CA ASP A 169 -9.33 14.07 -17.28
C ASP A 169 -10.32 13.05 -17.85
N LYS A 170 -9.80 11.99 -18.47
CA LYS A 170 -10.64 10.88 -18.94
C LYS A 170 -11.33 10.20 -17.77
N LYS A 171 -10.60 9.86 -16.70
CA LYS A 171 -11.17 9.21 -15.51
C LYS A 171 -12.26 10.05 -14.87
N GLU A 172 -12.08 11.37 -14.83
CA GLU A 172 -13.10 12.27 -14.28
C GLU A 172 -14.32 12.40 -15.21
N ALA A 173 -14.10 12.52 -16.52
CA ALA A 173 -15.19 12.51 -17.51
C ALA A 173 -16.01 11.21 -17.45
N ASP A 174 -15.33 10.07 -17.30
CA ASP A 174 -15.98 8.75 -17.16
C ASP A 174 -16.88 8.72 -15.90
N LYS A 175 -16.43 9.26 -14.77
CA LYS A 175 -17.25 9.39 -13.54
C LYS A 175 -18.43 10.33 -13.73
N ASP A 176 -18.25 11.46 -14.41
CA ASP A 176 -19.31 12.44 -14.67
C ASP A 176 -20.42 11.84 -15.55
N VAL A 177 -20.03 11.05 -16.56
CA VAL A 177 -20.98 10.30 -17.41
C VAL A 177 -21.80 9.33 -16.55
N ILE A 178 -21.15 8.51 -15.73
CA ILE A 178 -21.84 7.56 -14.84
C ILE A 178 -22.76 8.27 -13.85
N THR A 179 -22.27 9.34 -13.22
CA THR A 179 -23.05 10.17 -12.30
C THR A 179 -24.32 10.70 -12.98
N THR A 180 -24.19 11.18 -14.21
CA THR A 180 -25.32 11.70 -14.99
C THR A 180 -26.29 10.59 -15.37
N SER A 181 -25.80 9.43 -15.79
CA SER A 181 -26.64 8.26 -16.12
C SER A 181 -27.45 7.76 -14.93
N VAL A 182 -26.85 7.67 -13.74
CA VAL A 182 -27.56 7.28 -12.52
C VAL A 182 -28.61 8.32 -12.13
N LYS A 183 -28.28 9.62 -12.19
CA LYS A 183 -29.23 10.71 -11.90
C LYS A 183 -30.42 10.69 -12.86
N LEU A 184 -30.18 10.46 -14.15
CA LEU A 184 -31.23 10.35 -15.16
C LEU A 184 -32.15 9.15 -14.86
N ALA A 185 -31.58 7.96 -14.65
CA ALA A 185 -32.35 6.76 -14.33
C ALA A 185 -33.19 6.93 -13.05
N ASN A 186 -32.62 7.56 -12.02
CA ASN A 186 -33.34 7.86 -10.78
C ASN A 186 -34.49 8.85 -10.99
N ALA A 187 -34.27 9.91 -11.77
CA ALA A 187 -35.28 10.93 -12.05
C ALA A 187 -36.42 10.40 -12.92
N GLU A 188 -36.11 9.59 -13.95
CA GLU A 188 -37.09 9.04 -14.88
C GLU A 188 -37.99 7.97 -14.25
N ASN A 189 -37.45 7.20 -13.30
CA ASN A 189 -38.11 6.02 -12.72
C ASN A 189 -38.45 6.17 -11.22
N GLU A 190 -38.28 7.37 -10.65
CA GLU A 190 -38.48 7.66 -9.23
C GLU A 190 -37.67 6.71 -8.30
N LEU A 191 -36.43 6.41 -8.69
CA LEU A 191 -35.53 5.51 -7.97
C LEU A 191 -34.50 6.27 -7.12
N SER A 192 -33.75 5.52 -6.31
CA SER A 192 -32.67 6.04 -5.46
C SER A 192 -31.40 5.17 -5.55
N LEU A 193 -31.01 4.82 -6.77
CA LEU A 193 -29.78 4.08 -7.04
C LEU A 193 -28.54 4.89 -6.58
N SER A 194 -27.56 4.20 -6.00
CA SER A 194 -26.35 4.82 -5.44
C SER A 194 -25.33 5.15 -6.53
N ILE A 195 -25.01 6.43 -6.71
CA ILE A 195 -23.98 6.90 -7.66
C ILE A 195 -22.60 6.30 -7.34
N ASP A 196 -22.20 6.32 -6.07
CA ASP A 196 -20.88 5.84 -5.63
C ASP A 196 -20.67 4.35 -5.92
N ALA A 197 -21.75 3.55 -5.88
CA ALA A 197 -21.68 2.12 -6.20
C ALA A 197 -21.24 1.90 -7.66
N TYR A 198 -21.80 2.67 -8.60
CA TYR A 198 -21.45 2.56 -10.02
C TYR A 198 -20.11 3.22 -10.35
N ILE A 199 -19.74 4.31 -9.67
CA ILE A 199 -18.41 4.92 -9.83
C ILE A 199 -17.31 3.91 -9.49
N ARG A 200 -17.48 3.10 -8.43
CA ARG A 200 -16.51 2.05 -8.05
C ARG A 200 -16.37 0.94 -9.10
N LEU A 201 -17.38 0.72 -9.95
CA LEU A 201 -17.28 -0.28 -11.02
C LEU A 201 -16.31 0.16 -12.12
N LEU A 202 -16.08 1.48 -12.29
CA LEU A 202 -15.11 2.01 -13.25
C LEU A 202 -13.65 1.59 -12.96
N ASP A 203 -13.36 1.09 -11.75
CA ASP A 203 -12.05 0.51 -11.43
C ASP A 203 -11.80 -0.83 -12.17
N TYR A 204 -12.86 -1.48 -12.64
CA TYR A 204 -12.80 -2.83 -13.24
C TYR A 204 -13.53 -2.97 -14.58
N GLN A 205 -14.38 -2.01 -14.95
CA GLN A 205 -15.24 -2.06 -16.12
C GLN A 205 -15.15 -0.74 -16.90
N ASP A 206 -15.41 -0.80 -18.20
CA ASP A 206 -15.53 0.41 -19.02
C ASP A 206 -16.89 1.12 -18.80
N VAL A 207 -16.94 2.38 -19.20
CA VAL A 207 -18.11 3.26 -19.02
C VAL A 207 -19.37 2.68 -19.66
N GLU A 208 -19.27 2.00 -20.79
CA GLU A 208 -20.44 1.50 -21.50
C GLU A 208 -21.04 0.29 -20.78
N ALA A 209 -20.21 -0.63 -20.30
CA ALA A 209 -20.64 -1.77 -19.49
C ALA A 209 -21.34 -1.30 -18.20
N VAL A 210 -20.81 -0.27 -17.53
CA VAL A 210 -21.44 0.29 -16.33
C VAL A 210 -22.78 0.96 -16.66
N LYS A 211 -22.89 1.67 -17.79
CA LYS A 211 -24.16 2.26 -18.26
C LYS A 211 -25.23 1.21 -18.55
N GLU A 212 -24.86 0.10 -19.19
CA GLU A 212 -25.76 -1.03 -19.42
C GLU A 212 -26.25 -1.62 -18.09
N GLN A 213 -25.35 -1.76 -17.11
CA GLN A 213 -25.70 -2.26 -15.79
C GLN A 213 -26.67 -1.32 -15.06
N ILE A 214 -26.45 0.00 -15.09
CA ILE A 214 -27.37 1.00 -14.52
C ILE A 214 -28.76 0.84 -15.12
N SER A 215 -28.84 0.72 -16.44
CA SER A 215 -30.12 0.57 -17.16
C SER A 215 -30.82 -0.74 -16.80
N SER A 216 -30.07 -1.84 -16.69
CA SER A 216 -30.60 -3.14 -16.29
C SER A 216 -31.13 -3.14 -14.86
N ASP A 217 -30.38 -2.54 -13.92
CA ASP A 217 -30.77 -2.47 -12.51
C ASP A 217 -32.00 -1.57 -12.33
N ALA A 218 -32.05 -0.43 -13.02
CA ALA A 218 -33.21 0.46 -13.01
C ALA A 218 -34.48 -0.27 -13.49
N ASN A 219 -34.41 -0.98 -14.62
CA ASN A 219 -35.55 -1.73 -15.16
C ASN A 219 -36.02 -2.82 -14.20
N LYS A 220 -35.10 -3.58 -13.59
CA LYS A 220 -35.45 -4.62 -12.60
C LYS A 220 -36.15 -4.04 -11.38
N GLU A 221 -35.67 -2.91 -10.88
CA GLU A 221 -36.27 -2.22 -9.73
C GLU A 221 -37.68 -1.71 -10.06
N VAL A 222 -37.88 -1.14 -11.25
CA VAL A 222 -39.21 -0.71 -11.74
C VAL A 222 -40.16 -1.90 -11.88
N GLU A 223 -39.71 -3.00 -12.50
CA GLU A 223 -40.51 -4.22 -12.63
C GLU A 223 -40.90 -4.78 -11.26
N THR A 224 -39.98 -4.78 -10.30
CA THR A 224 -40.23 -5.24 -8.94
C THR A 224 -41.28 -4.38 -8.24
N ARG A 225 -41.15 -3.05 -8.31
CA ARG A 225 -42.14 -2.11 -7.73
C ARG A 225 -43.52 -2.24 -8.37
N GLU A 226 -43.57 -2.44 -9.69
CA GLU A 226 -44.84 -2.64 -10.39
C GLU A 226 -45.51 -3.95 -9.96
N GLN A 227 -44.75 -5.04 -9.83
CA GLN A 227 -45.26 -6.31 -9.33
C GLN A 227 -45.77 -6.19 -7.89
N GLU A 228 -45.03 -5.50 -7.01
CA GLU A 228 -45.46 -5.23 -5.64
C GLU A 228 -46.74 -4.39 -5.59
N ARG A 229 -46.87 -3.40 -6.47
CA ARG A 229 -48.08 -2.57 -6.59
C ARG A 229 -49.29 -3.40 -7.02
N ILE A 230 -49.14 -4.20 -8.08
CA ILE A 230 -50.20 -5.09 -8.58
C ILE A 230 -50.61 -6.11 -7.50
N GLU A 231 -49.65 -6.72 -6.81
CA GLU A 231 -49.92 -7.68 -5.74
C GLU A 231 -50.66 -7.02 -4.56
N LYS A 232 -50.25 -5.80 -4.19
CA LYS A 232 -50.91 -5.04 -3.13
C LYS A 232 -52.35 -4.66 -3.50
N GLU A 233 -52.59 -4.20 -4.73
CA GLU A 233 -53.93 -3.89 -5.23
C GLU A 233 -54.81 -5.15 -5.28
N ARG A 234 -54.26 -6.31 -5.69
CA ARG A 234 -54.95 -7.60 -5.65
C ARG A 234 -55.36 -7.98 -4.22
N LEU A 235 -54.44 -7.84 -3.26
CA LEU A 235 -54.71 -8.12 -1.84
C LEU A 235 -55.75 -7.17 -1.24
N GLU A 236 -55.73 -5.88 -1.62
CA GLU A 236 -56.74 -4.91 -1.20
C GLU A 236 -58.11 -5.21 -1.80
N SER A 237 -58.19 -5.54 -3.10
CA SER A 237 -59.44 -5.96 -3.75
C SER A 237 -60.02 -7.24 -3.12
N GLU A 238 -59.18 -8.24 -2.81
CA GLU A 238 -59.64 -9.46 -2.16
C GLU A 238 -60.17 -9.18 -0.74
N LYS A 239 -59.51 -8.27 0.01
CA LYS A 239 -60.01 -7.83 1.33
C LYS A 239 -61.36 -7.10 1.20
N GLN A 240 -61.49 -6.19 0.24
CA GLN A 240 -62.72 -5.44 -0.01
C GLN A 240 -63.88 -6.38 -0.35
N ALA A 241 -63.67 -7.34 -1.26
CA ALA A 241 -64.67 -8.33 -1.64
C ALA A 241 -65.07 -9.26 -0.49
N LYS A 242 -64.14 -9.61 0.41
CA LYS A 242 -64.46 -10.36 1.64
C LYS A 242 -65.32 -9.54 2.60
N LEU A 243 -65.00 -8.27 2.80
CA LEU A 243 -65.80 -7.34 3.63
C LEU A 243 -67.21 -7.16 3.07
N GLU A 244 -67.35 -6.94 1.76
CA GLU A 244 -68.67 -6.80 1.11
C GLU A 244 -69.50 -8.08 1.22
N ARG A 245 -68.89 -9.27 1.11
CA ARG A 245 -69.61 -10.54 1.35
C ARG A 245 -70.11 -10.67 2.78
N ILE A 246 -69.29 -10.33 3.77
CA ILE A 246 -69.71 -10.35 5.18
C ILE A 246 -70.85 -9.35 5.41
N GLU A 247 -70.79 -8.16 4.80
CA GLU A 247 -71.83 -7.14 4.93
C GLU A 247 -73.14 -7.55 4.24
N GLN A 248 -73.06 -8.24 3.08
CA GLN A 248 -74.22 -8.85 2.42
C GLN A 248 -74.83 -9.98 3.25
N GLU A 249 -74.02 -10.91 3.76
CA GLU A 249 -74.48 -12.00 4.64
C GLU A 249 -75.15 -11.45 5.92
N MET A 250 -74.63 -10.35 6.48
CA MET A 250 -75.21 -9.68 7.64
C MET A 250 -76.55 -9.01 7.29
N LYS A 251 -76.67 -8.35 6.13
CA LYS A 251 -77.94 -7.78 5.66
C LYS A 251 -78.98 -8.85 5.37
N GLU A 252 -78.60 -9.95 4.74
CA GLU A 252 -79.51 -11.08 4.48
C GLU A 252 -79.97 -11.73 5.79
N SER A 253 -79.11 -11.81 6.81
CA SER A 253 -79.50 -12.29 8.14
C SER A 253 -80.50 -11.36 8.83
N ILE A 254 -80.29 -10.03 8.73
CA ILE A 254 -81.22 -9.03 9.27
C ILE A 254 -82.57 -9.05 8.52
N GLU A 255 -82.58 -9.21 7.19
CA GLU A 255 -83.83 -9.35 6.41
C GLU A 255 -84.60 -10.65 6.72
N GLN A 256 -83.89 -11.73 7.08
CA GLN A 256 -84.51 -12.98 7.53
C GLN A 256 -85.09 -12.84 8.94
N GLU A 257 -84.42 -12.10 9.84
CA GLU A 257 -84.98 -11.76 11.16
C GLU A 257 -86.20 -10.83 11.06
N ASP A 258 -86.19 -9.82 10.18
CA ASP A 258 -87.33 -8.93 9.95
C ASP A 258 -88.54 -9.67 9.34
N LYS A 259 -88.32 -10.67 8.47
CA LYS A 259 -89.38 -11.56 7.99
C LYS A 259 -89.93 -12.49 9.07
N ALA A 260 -89.10 -12.97 9.98
CA ALA A 260 -89.53 -13.81 11.11
C ALA A 260 -90.38 -13.03 12.13
N ILE A 261 -90.17 -11.71 12.25
CA ILE A 261 -90.99 -10.83 13.11
C ILE A 261 -92.35 -10.53 12.46
N GLN A 262 -92.46 -10.46 11.13
CA GLN A 262 -93.77 -10.26 10.46
C GLN A 262 -94.69 -11.49 10.46
N GLU A 263 -94.15 -12.70 10.67
CA GLU A 263 -94.92 -13.96 10.63
C GLU A 263 -95.43 -14.41 12.02
N SER A 264 -95.18 -13.65 13.10
CA SER A 264 -95.44 -14.06 14.49
C SER A 264 -96.32 -13.13 15.34
N VAL A 265 -97.14 -12.25 14.76
CA VAL A 265 -98.14 -11.48 15.54
C VAL A 265 -99.57 -11.67 15.00
N VAL A 266 -100.20 -12.76 15.42
CA VAL A 266 -101.66 -12.86 15.59
C VAL A 266 -101.94 -13.54 16.94
N GLU A 267 -102.71 -12.81 17.77
CA GLU A 267 -103.49 -13.25 18.94
C GLU A 267 -102.71 -13.68 20.19
N GLU A 268 -103.02 -13.23 21.42
CA GLU A 268 -104.34 -12.97 22.00
C GLU A 268 -104.22 -12.11 23.29
N GLU A 269 -105.20 -11.25 23.55
CA GLU A 269 -105.42 -10.58 24.85
C GLU A 269 -105.92 -11.59 25.92
N PRO A 270 -105.90 -11.23 27.22
CA PRO A 270 -107.17 -10.78 27.80
C PRO A 270 -107.09 -9.63 28.85
N ALA A 271 -108.08 -8.75 28.74
CA ALA A 271 -108.98 -8.18 29.77
C ALA A 271 -108.42 -7.53 31.07
N PHE A 272 -108.41 -6.18 31.04
CA PHE A 272 -108.87 -5.17 32.01
C PHE A 272 -109.16 -5.50 33.50
N ASP A 273 -108.66 -4.62 34.38
CA ASP A 273 -109.46 -3.95 35.44
C ASP A 273 -108.83 -2.60 35.89
N ASP A 274 -109.69 -1.70 36.39
CA ASP A 274 -109.62 -0.23 36.47
C ASP A 274 -108.73 0.46 37.55
N ILE A 275 -108.03 1.55 37.13
CA ILE A 275 -107.88 2.94 37.71
C ILE A 275 -107.18 3.13 39.11
N PRO A 276 -106.48 4.25 39.51
CA PRO A 276 -106.21 5.59 38.90
C PRO A 276 -104.74 6.14 38.92
N PHE A 277 -104.54 7.27 38.21
CA PHE A 277 -103.60 8.42 38.45
C PHE A 277 -102.24 8.21 39.15
N SER A 278 -101.15 8.59 38.48
CA SER A 278 -100.43 9.87 38.66
C SER A 278 -99.04 9.82 38.03
N ASP A 279 -98.71 10.78 37.16
CA ASP A 279 -97.33 11.13 36.79
C ASP A 279 -96.68 11.80 38.03
N PRO A 280 -95.48 11.43 38.51
CA PRO A 280 -94.22 11.85 37.87
C PRO A 280 -92.98 10.93 38.06
N PHE A 281 -92.05 10.95 37.10
CA PHE A 281 -90.59 10.68 37.23
C PHE A 281 -90.12 9.44 38.03
N MET A 282 -89.47 8.47 37.34
CA MET A 282 -88.31 7.76 37.90
C MET A 282 -87.50 7.03 36.81
N ASP A 283 -86.17 7.19 36.88
CA ASP A 283 -85.16 6.55 36.03
C ASP A 283 -85.26 5.01 36.04
N ASP A 284 -85.19 4.41 34.86
CA ASP A 284 -85.21 2.96 34.65
C ASP A 284 -83.82 2.34 34.94
N PRO A 285 -83.71 1.38 35.89
CA PRO A 285 -82.45 0.74 36.26
C PRO A 285 -82.02 -0.44 35.36
N PHE A 286 -82.58 -0.59 34.15
CA PHE A 286 -82.27 -1.71 33.24
C PHE A 286 -81.69 -1.32 31.86
N ALA A 287 -80.95 -0.21 31.76
CA ALA A 287 -80.13 0.08 30.57
C ALA A 287 -78.91 -0.86 30.52
N VAL A 288 -79.03 -2.02 29.87
CA VAL A 288 -77.89 -2.87 29.52
C VAL A 288 -77.26 -2.31 28.25
N GLU A 289 -76.13 -1.61 28.39
CA GLU A 289 -75.33 -1.15 27.25
C GLU A 289 -74.80 -2.36 26.45
N PRO A 290 -74.85 -2.34 25.10
CA PRO A 290 -74.38 -3.46 24.29
C PRO A 290 -72.85 -3.62 24.38
N THR A 291 -72.39 -4.84 24.69
CA THR A 291 -70.96 -5.22 24.70
C THR A 291 -70.54 -5.84 23.36
N PHE A 292 -69.38 -5.46 22.82
CA PHE A 292 -68.82 -5.97 21.56
C PHE A 292 -67.46 -6.65 21.80
N GLU A 293 -67.20 -7.78 21.14
CA GLU A 293 -65.91 -8.49 21.17
C GLU A 293 -65.11 -8.27 19.87
N VAL A 294 -63.83 -7.92 19.97
CA VAL A 294 -62.93 -7.62 18.82
C VAL A 294 -61.53 -8.19 19.06
N VAL A 295 -60.90 -8.77 18.04
CA VAL A 295 -59.55 -9.37 18.12
C VAL A 295 -58.50 -8.43 17.49
N TYR A 296 -57.47 -8.06 18.26
CA TYR A 296 -56.35 -7.22 17.81
C TYR A 296 -55.03 -8.00 17.79
N LYS A 297 -54.21 -7.79 16.75
CA LYS A 297 -52.84 -8.33 16.68
C LYS A 297 -51.84 -7.20 16.86
N ILE A 298 -51.16 -7.19 18.01
CA ILE A 298 -50.28 -6.11 18.44
C ILE A 298 -48.83 -6.62 18.51
N LYS A 299 -47.87 -5.83 18.02
CA LYS A 299 -46.44 -6.11 18.14
C LYS A 299 -45.75 -4.93 18.81
N ALA A 300 -45.34 -5.10 20.06
CA ALA A 300 -44.70 -4.07 20.87
C ALA A 300 -43.61 -4.69 21.76
N SER A 301 -42.89 -3.87 22.52
CA SER A 301 -41.94 -4.36 23.51
C SER A 301 -42.68 -5.00 24.70
N ASN A 302 -41.98 -5.82 25.50
CA ASN A 302 -42.60 -6.50 26.64
C ASN A 302 -43.10 -5.51 27.70
N ASP A 303 -42.37 -4.41 27.91
CA ASP A 303 -42.75 -3.34 28.86
C ASP A 303 -44.02 -2.61 28.39
N ASP A 304 -44.13 -2.32 27.08
CA ASP A 304 -45.32 -1.67 26.52
C ASP A 304 -46.58 -2.56 26.61
N LEU A 305 -46.43 -3.88 26.45
CA LEU A 305 -47.54 -4.83 26.60
C LEU A 305 -48.02 -4.93 28.05
N GLN A 306 -47.12 -4.82 29.02
CA GLN A 306 -47.49 -4.79 30.44
C GLN A 306 -48.25 -3.50 30.79
N GLU A 307 -47.82 -2.37 30.26
CA GLU A 307 -48.51 -1.09 30.44
C GLU A 307 -49.91 -1.11 29.80
N LEU A 308 -50.03 -1.67 28.59
CA LEU A 308 -51.31 -1.83 27.90
C LEU A 308 -52.29 -2.72 28.69
N ASN A 309 -51.83 -3.87 29.18
CA ASN A 309 -52.67 -4.77 29.96
C ASN A 309 -53.14 -4.13 31.29
N SER A 310 -52.25 -3.36 31.94
CA SER A 310 -52.59 -2.59 33.14
C SER A 310 -53.64 -1.52 32.85
N TYR A 311 -53.53 -0.85 31.71
CA TYR A 311 -54.47 0.16 31.26
C TYR A 311 -55.86 -0.44 30.98
N LEU A 312 -55.95 -1.53 30.23
CA LEU A 312 -57.22 -2.22 29.92
C LEU A 312 -57.94 -2.69 31.19
N THR A 313 -57.18 -3.24 32.14
CA THR A 313 -57.70 -3.65 33.46
C THR A 313 -58.23 -2.45 34.25
N SER A 314 -57.52 -1.31 34.22
CA SER A 314 -57.97 -0.07 34.90
C SER A 314 -59.28 0.49 34.36
N LYS A 315 -59.61 0.16 33.10
CA LYS A 315 -60.85 0.55 32.43
C LYS A 315 -61.96 -0.50 32.54
N GLY A 316 -61.71 -1.61 33.22
CA GLY A 316 -62.69 -2.68 33.40
C GLY A 316 -62.99 -3.47 32.11
N ILE A 317 -62.09 -3.41 31.12
CA ILE A 317 -62.26 -4.10 29.83
C ILE A 317 -61.73 -5.53 29.98
N VAL A 318 -62.55 -6.52 29.61
CA VAL A 318 -62.18 -7.93 29.62
C VAL A 318 -61.39 -8.25 28.35
N PHE A 319 -60.21 -8.86 28.47
CA PHE A 319 -59.37 -9.23 27.32
C PHE A 319 -58.70 -10.59 27.53
N GLU A 320 -58.36 -11.26 26.42
CA GLU A 320 -57.63 -12.54 26.39
C GLU A 320 -56.37 -12.40 25.51
N VAL A 321 -55.21 -12.83 26.03
CA VAL A 321 -53.95 -12.83 25.28
C VAL A 321 -53.74 -14.19 24.64
N ILE A 322 -54.01 -14.28 23.34
CA ILE A 322 -53.77 -15.50 22.55
C ILE A 322 -52.29 -15.49 22.14
N THR A 323 -51.49 -16.43 22.67
CA THR A 323 -50.02 -16.51 22.49
C THR A 323 -49.60 -17.35 21.30
#